data_AF-A0A382W4I9-F1
#
_entry.id   AF-A0A382W4I9-F1
#
_cell.length_a   1.000
_cell.length_b   1.000
_cell.length_c   1.000
_cell.angle_alpha   90.00
_cell.angle_beta   90.00
_cell.angle_gamma   90.00
#
_symmetry.space_group_name_H-M   'P 1'
#
loop_
_entity.id
_entity.type
_entity.pdbx_description
1 polymer ?
#
loop_
_entity_poly.entity_id
_entity_poly.type
_entity_poly.pdbx_seq_one_letter_code
_entity_poly.pdbx_strand_id
1 'polypeptide(L)'
;MTKKEFEAKLRKIGKEQYHDLHPFHKLLHGGKLNKGQVQAWSLNRYYYQCNIPIKDTALMSRMEDQELRKVWIRRVLDHDGESGDPGGLDRWFKLTDGLGLDREYVLSTKGILPGTRFAVDAYVNFVKEKSLIEGITSSLTELFAPSIHKERIAGMLENY
;
A
#
# COMPACT_ATOMS: atom_id res chain seq x y z
N MET A 1 8.04 29.75 4.87
CA MET A 1 7.90 28.48 5.60
C MET A 1 9.26 27.80 5.62
N THR A 2 9.78 27.45 6.79
CA THR A 2 11.04 26.71 6.92
C THR A 2 10.84 25.23 6.55
N LYS A 3 11.93 24.49 6.27
CA LYS A 3 11.86 23.04 6.02
C LYS A 3 11.17 22.28 7.17
N LYS A 4 11.47 22.66 8.41
CA LYS A 4 10.87 22.08 9.62
C LYS A 4 9.37 22.36 9.72
N GLU A 5 8.95 23.59 9.41
CA GLU A 5 7.53 23.95 9.37
C GLU A 5 6.78 23.19 8.28
N PHE A 6 7.41 22.99 7.12
CA PHE A 6 6.82 22.22 6.03
C PHE A 6 6.63 20.75 6.41
N GLU A 7 7.67 20.11 6.95
CA GLU A 7 7.58 18.72 7.42
C GLU A 7 6.51 18.56 8.50
N ALA A 8 6.43 19.50 9.46
CA ALA A 8 5.42 19.48 10.50
C ALA A 8 3.99 19.54 9.92
N LYS A 9 3.77 20.33 8.86
CA LYS A 9 2.47 20.36 8.16
C LYS A 9 2.17 19.04 7.47
N LEU A 10 3.14 18.41 6.80
CA LEU A 10 2.95 17.09 6.19
C LEU A 10 2.59 16.03 7.24
N ARG A 11 3.29 16.01 8.38
CA ARG A 11 2.99 15.09 9.49
C ARG A 11 1.62 15.31 10.12
N LYS A 12 1.16 16.56 10.16
CA LYS A 12 -0.19 16.88 10.64
C LYS A 12 -1.27 16.23 9.76
N ILE A 13 -1.10 16.20 8.44
CA ILE A 13 -2.03 15.52 7.53
C ILE A 13 -2.14 14.04 7.89
N GLY A 14 -1.02 13.35 8.10
CA GLY A 14 -1.02 11.96 8.52
C GLY A 14 -1.78 11.73 9.83
N LYS A 15 -1.54 12.57 10.83
CA LYS A 15 -2.22 12.49 12.13
C LYS A 15 -3.75 12.68 12.03
N GLU A 16 -4.23 13.43 11.06
CA GLU A 16 -5.64 13.81 10.95
C GLU A 16 -6.42 12.99 9.92
N GLN A 17 -5.75 12.43 8.92
CA GLN A 17 -6.41 11.86 7.73
C GLN A 17 -5.92 10.46 7.35
N TYR A 18 -4.93 9.91 8.04
CA TYR A 18 -4.45 8.57 7.69
C TYR A 18 -5.47 7.49 8.07
N HIS A 19 -5.45 6.38 7.32
CA HIS A 19 -6.53 5.39 7.38
C HIS A 19 -6.60 4.59 8.68
N ASP A 20 -5.65 4.78 9.60
CA ASP A 20 -5.67 4.13 10.90
C ASP A 20 -6.77 4.66 11.80
N LEU A 21 -7.22 5.89 11.52
CA LEU A 21 -8.39 6.50 12.14
C LEU A 21 -9.71 5.90 11.62
N HIS A 22 -9.68 5.19 10.49
CA HIS A 22 -10.89 4.66 9.88
C HIS A 22 -11.51 3.54 10.76
N PRO A 23 -12.84 3.51 10.97
CA PRO A 23 -13.49 2.50 11.81
C PRO A 23 -13.15 1.06 11.43
N PHE A 24 -13.09 0.75 10.13
CA PHE A 24 -12.70 -0.57 9.64
C PHE A 24 -11.30 -0.99 10.11
N HIS A 25 -10.34 -0.05 10.15
CA HIS A 25 -8.99 -0.34 10.63
C HIS A 25 -9.00 -0.66 12.13
N LYS A 26 -9.75 0.09 12.93
CA LYS A 26 -9.90 -0.18 14.37
C LYS A 26 -10.58 -1.53 14.64
N LEU A 27 -11.57 -1.91 13.82
CA LEU A 27 -12.22 -3.22 13.91
C LEU A 27 -11.25 -4.36 13.55
N LEU A 28 -10.49 -4.21 12.47
CA LEU A 28 -9.50 -5.20 12.01
C LEU A 28 -8.43 -5.44 13.07
N HIS A 29 -7.80 -4.39 13.59
CA HIS A 29 -6.71 -4.54 14.55
C HIS A 29 -7.18 -4.82 15.98
N GLY A 30 -8.45 -4.54 16.27
CA GLY A 30 -9.08 -4.89 17.55
C GLY A 30 -9.71 -6.29 17.58
N GLY A 31 -9.53 -7.12 16.55
CA GLY A 31 -10.06 -8.50 16.54
C GLY A 31 -11.58 -8.63 16.41
N LYS A 32 -12.27 -7.59 15.90
CA LYS A 32 -13.74 -7.51 15.91
C LYS A 32 -14.42 -7.88 14.59
N LEU A 33 -13.63 -8.14 13.55
CA LEU A 33 -14.11 -8.64 12.26
C LEU A 33 -14.28 -10.16 12.28
N ASN A 34 -15.23 -10.67 11.50
CA ASN A 34 -15.32 -12.10 11.21
C ASN A 34 -14.38 -12.50 10.06
N LYS A 35 -14.18 -13.82 9.86
CA LYS A 35 -13.29 -14.34 8.81
C LYS A 35 -13.62 -13.80 7.41
N GLY A 36 -14.90 -13.70 7.05
CA GLY A 36 -15.32 -13.18 5.74
C GLY A 36 -14.95 -11.71 5.53
N GLN A 37 -15.03 -10.89 6.57
CA GLN A 37 -14.60 -9.48 6.53
C GLN A 37 -13.08 -9.34 6.42
N VAL A 38 -12.29 -10.20 7.10
CA VAL A 38 -10.83 -10.23 6.97
C VAL A 38 -10.42 -10.71 5.57
N GLN A 39 -11.09 -11.73 5.04
CA GLN A 39 -10.92 -12.19 3.65
C GLN A 39 -11.22 -11.07 2.65
N ALA A 40 -12.33 -10.36 2.80
CA ALA A 40 -12.70 -9.24 1.93
C ALA A 40 -11.65 -8.12 1.99
N TRP A 41 -11.16 -7.78 3.18
CA TRP A 41 -10.07 -6.81 3.33
C TRP A 41 -8.80 -7.27 2.62
N SER A 42 -8.36 -8.51 2.84
CA SER A 42 -7.14 -9.04 2.23
C SER A 42 -7.22 -9.08 0.70
N LEU A 43 -8.35 -9.52 0.15
CA LEU A 43 -8.59 -9.59 -1.30
C LEU A 43 -8.56 -8.19 -1.94
N ASN A 44 -9.21 -7.20 -1.33
CA ASN A 44 -9.22 -5.84 -1.85
C ASN A 44 -7.87 -5.14 -1.66
N ARG A 45 -7.20 -5.40 -0.53
CA ARG A 45 -5.90 -4.79 -0.26
C ARG A 45 -4.80 -5.37 -1.15
N TYR A 46 -4.91 -6.62 -1.58
CA TYR A 46 -4.05 -7.20 -2.60
C TYR A 46 -4.02 -6.33 -3.88
N TYR A 47 -5.16 -5.83 -4.37
CA TYR A 47 -5.20 -4.99 -5.57
C TYR A 47 -4.40 -3.70 -5.40
N TYR A 48 -4.49 -3.06 -4.23
CA TYR A 48 -3.63 -1.91 -3.92
C TYR A 48 -2.14 -2.31 -3.97
N GLN A 49 -1.79 -3.44 -3.38
CA GLN A 49 -0.40 -3.88 -3.23
C GLN A 49 0.26 -4.28 -4.54
N CYS A 50 -0.45 -4.97 -5.44
CA CYS A 50 0.07 -5.33 -6.76
C CYS A 50 0.13 -4.14 -7.72
N ASN A 51 -0.60 -3.05 -7.44
CA ASN A 51 -0.52 -1.81 -8.22
C ASN A 51 0.58 -0.84 -7.73
N ILE A 52 1.20 -1.05 -6.56
CA ILE A 52 2.33 -0.22 -6.12
C ILE A 52 3.52 -0.27 -7.10
N PRO A 53 4.05 -1.44 -7.49
CA PRO A 53 5.15 -1.50 -8.48
C PRO A 53 4.74 -0.93 -9.84
N ILE A 54 3.47 -1.08 -10.25
CA ILE A 54 2.93 -0.46 -11.48
C ILE A 54 2.94 1.08 -11.37
N LYS A 55 2.48 1.62 -10.24
CA LYS A 55 2.51 3.05 -9.92
C LYS A 55 3.95 3.56 -9.90
N ASP A 56 4.87 2.84 -9.26
CA ASP A 56 6.28 3.25 -9.14
C ASP A 56 7.01 3.21 -10.48
N THR A 57 6.83 2.18 -11.29
CA THR A 57 7.41 2.12 -12.64
C THR A 57 6.82 3.19 -13.57
N ALA A 58 5.52 3.47 -13.48
CA ALA A 58 4.89 4.56 -14.22
C ALA A 58 5.51 5.92 -13.87
N LEU A 59 5.75 6.20 -12.58
CA LEU A 59 6.43 7.42 -12.15
C LEU A 59 7.90 7.47 -12.60
N MET A 60 8.61 6.34 -12.48
CA MET A 60 10.02 6.21 -12.89
C MET A 60 10.24 6.46 -14.38
N SER A 61 9.29 6.08 -15.24
CA SER A 61 9.39 6.31 -16.68
C SER A 61 9.50 7.80 -17.05
N ARG A 62 9.16 8.70 -16.11
CA ARG A 62 9.17 10.15 -16.25
C ARG A 62 10.36 10.82 -15.56
N MET A 63 11.22 10.05 -14.90
CA MET A 63 12.40 10.55 -14.22
C MET A 63 13.58 10.58 -15.19
N GLU A 64 14.08 11.77 -15.53
CA GLU A 64 15.25 11.93 -16.40
C GLU A 64 16.57 11.70 -15.65
N ASP A 65 16.62 12.05 -14.36
CA ASP A 65 17.77 11.85 -13.48
C ASP A 65 17.99 10.35 -13.17
N GLN A 66 19.17 9.85 -13.56
CA GLN A 66 19.59 8.47 -13.32
C GLN A 66 19.72 8.14 -11.83
N GLU A 67 20.24 9.04 -11.00
CA GLU A 67 20.43 8.79 -9.57
C GLU A 67 19.08 8.69 -8.87
N LEU A 68 18.10 9.52 -9.29
CA LEU A 68 16.73 9.40 -8.81
C LEU A 68 16.11 8.04 -9.18
N ARG A 69 16.31 7.56 -10.41
CA ARG A 69 15.84 6.21 -10.82
C ARG A 69 16.49 5.09 -10.01
N LYS A 70 17.79 5.17 -9.72
CA LYS A 70 18.51 4.19 -8.87
C LYS A 70 17.96 4.12 -7.45
N VAL A 71 17.53 5.25 -6.89
CA VAL A 71 16.86 5.25 -5.58
C VAL A 71 15.45 4.68 -5.70
N TRP A 72 14.70 5.07 -6.72
CA TRP A 72 13.29 4.70 -6.84
C TRP A 72 13.06 3.22 -7.18
N ILE A 73 13.96 2.60 -7.98
CA ILE A 73 13.82 1.20 -8.37
C ILE A 73 13.75 0.25 -7.18
N ARG A 74 14.38 0.60 -6.05
CA ARG A 74 14.35 -0.23 -4.84
C ARG A 74 12.93 -0.49 -4.35
N ARG A 75 12.01 0.47 -4.53
CA ARG A 75 10.58 0.33 -4.17
C ARG A 75 9.89 -0.77 -4.96
N VAL A 76 10.23 -0.90 -6.24
CA VAL A 76 9.68 -1.94 -7.13
C VAL A 76 10.22 -3.30 -6.68
N LEU A 77 11.54 -3.40 -6.46
CA LEU A 77 12.20 -4.64 -6.03
C LEU A 77 11.72 -5.10 -4.65
N ASP A 78 11.50 -4.18 -3.71
CA ASP A 78 10.95 -4.53 -2.39
C ASP A 78 9.52 -5.10 -2.46
N HIS A 79 8.76 -4.76 -3.51
CA HIS A 79 7.40 -5.24 -3.75
C HIS A 79 7.37 -6.56 -4.55
N ASP A 80 8.08 -6.61 -5.67
CA ASP A 80 8.07 -7.75 -6.60
C ASP A 80 9.04 -8.86 -6.20
N GLY A 81 10.05 -8.53 -5.39
CA GLY A 81 11.15 -9.43 -5.05
C GLY A 81 12.25 -9.42 -6.10
N GLU A 82 13.30 -10.18 -5.80
CA GLU A 82 14.45 -10.43 -6.67
C GLU A 82 14.67 -11.93 -6.80
N SER A 83 15.57 -12.36 -7.69
CA SER A 83 15.88 -13.79 -7.85
C SER A 83 16.36 -14.38 -6.52
N GLY A 84 15.54 -15.25 -5.92
CA GLY A 84 15.83 -15.88 -4.63
C GLY A 84 15.43 -15.06 -3.40
N ASP A 85 14.88 -13.85 -3.57
CA ASP A 85 14.38 -13.02 -2.47
C ASP A 85 12.88 -12.67 -2.69
N PRO A 86 11.96 -13.28 -1.93
CA PRO A 86 10.53 -13.03 -2.10
C PRO A 86 10.14 -11.60 -1.71
N GLY A 87 9.33 -10.97 -2.55
CA GLY A 87 8.90 -9.59 -2.39
C GLY A 87 7.79 -9.38 -1.36
N GLY A 88 7.35 -8.13 -1.24
CA GLY A 88 6.16 -7.77 -0.49
C GLY A 88 4.88 -8.48 -0.94
N LEU A 89 4.76 -8.81 -2.24
CA LEU A 89 3.62 -9.54 -2.78
C LEU A 89 3.56 -10.99 -2.30
N ASP A 90 4.70 -11.66 -2.14
CA ASP A 90 4.74 -13.02 -1.59
C ASP A 90 4.20 -13.09 -0.16
N ARG A 91 4.49 -12.07 0.66
CA ARG A 91 3.92 -11.97 2.01
C ARG A 91 2.40 -11.81 1.98
N TRP A 92 1.87 -11.10 0.98
CA TRP A 92 0.43 -10.99 0.78
C TRP A 92 -0.22 -12.30 0.37
N PHE A 93 0.45 -13.07 -0.49
CA PHE A 93 -0.05 -14.38 -0.89
C PHE A 93 -0.07 -15.37 0.27
N LYS A 94 0.94 -15.37 1.15
CA LYS A 94 0.91 -16.15 2.40
C LYS A 94 -0.29 -15.82 3.29
N LEU A 95 -0.63 -14.53 3.39
CA LEU A 95 -1.80 -14.08 4.16
C LEU A 95 -3.12 -14.56 3.53
N THR A 96 -3.28 -14.43 2.21
CA THR A 96 -4.51 -14.88 1.54
C THR A 96 -4.68 -16.40 1.59
N ASP A 97 -3.59 -17.16 1.47
CA ASP A 97 -3.58 -18.61 1.63
C ASP A 97 -4.03 -19.02 3.04
N GLY A 98 -3.45 -18.37 4.08
CA GLY A 98 -3.82 -18.63 5.48
C GLY A 98 -5.29 -18.35 5.78
N LEU A 99 -5.92 -17.44 5.02
CA LEU A 99 -7.35 -17.15 5.10
C LEU A 99 -8.21 -18.11 4.26
N GLY A 100 -7.61 -19.02 3.49
CA GLY A 100 -8.30 -19.98 2.63
C GLY A 100 -8.86 -19.38 1.35
N LEU A 101 -8.25 -18.31 0.83
CA LEU A 101 -8.61 -17.76 -0.48
C LEU A 101 -7.84 -18.51 -1.58
N ASP A 102 -8.54 -18.90 -2.63
CA ASP A 102 -7.91 -19.49 -3.81
C ASP A 102 -6.95 -18.50 -4.48
N ARG A 103 -5.73 -18.96 -4.79
CA ARG A 103 -4.66 -18.09 -5.32
C ARG A 103 -5.01 -17.53 -6.69
N GLU A 104 -5.56 -18.35 -7.58
CA GLU A 104 -5.97 -17.90 -8.92
C GLU A 104 -7.10 -16.87 -8.83
N TYR A 105 -8.02 -17.03 -7.88
CA TYR A 105 -9.06 -16.04 -7.61
C TYR A 105 -8.48 -14.69 -7.14
N VAL A 106 -7.52 -14.70 -6.20
CA VAL A 106 -6.84 -13.48 -5.75
C VAL A 106 -6.11 -12.80 -6.92
N LEU A 107 -5.31 -13.55 -7.68
CA LEU A 107 -4.57 -13.07 -8.86
C LEU A 107 -5.50 -12.46 -9.90
N SER A 108 -6.68 -13.06 -10.11
CA SER A 108 -7.64 -12.59 -11.11
C SER A 108 -8.21 -11.21 -10.82
N THR A 109 -8.19 -10.76 -9.57
CA THR A 109 -8.84 -9.53 -9.08
C THR A 109 -10.35 -9.44 -9.35
N LYS A 110 -11.01 -10.53 -9.78
CA LYS A 110 -12.43 -10.53 -10.17
C LYS A 110 -13.36 -10.22 -9.00
N GLY A 111 -12.95 -10.56 -7.78
CA GLY A 111 -13.74 -10.37 -6.57
C GLY A 111 -13.55 -9.05 -5.83
N ILE A 112 -12.72 -8.14 -6.36
CA ILE A 112 -12.50 -6.85 -5.69
C ILE A 112 -13.70 -5.91 -5.88
N LEU A 113 -13.89 -5.00 -4.93
CA LEU A 113 -14.93 -3.99 -4.99
C LEU A 113 -14.61 -2.95 -6.08
N PRO A 114 -15.62 -2.48 -6.84
CA PRO A 114 -15.44 -1.41 -7.82
C PRO A 114 -14.84 -0.14 -7.22
N GLY A 115 -15.22 0.21 -5.98
CA GLY A 115 -14.66 1.36 -5.26
C GLY A 115 -13.16 1.21 -4.95
N THR A 116 -12.71 -0.01 -4.62
CA THR A 116 -11.28 -0.31 -4.46
C THR A 116 -10.55 -0.15 -5.78
N ARG A 117 -11.11 -0.69 -6.87
CA ARG A 117 -10.52 -0.56 -8.21
C ARG A 117 -10.37 0.91 -8.60
N PHE A 118 -11.45 1.67 -8.51
CA PHE A 118 -11.46 3.09 -8.85
C PHE A 118 -10.43 3.90 -8.04
N ALA A 119 -10.37 3.71 -6.72
CA ALA A 119 -9.44 4.44 -5.86
C ALA A 119 -7.97 4.11 -6.15
N VAL A 120 -7.66 2.83 -6.40
CA VAL A 120 -6.30 2.38 -6.70
C VAL A 120 -5.87 2.84 -8.10
N ASP A 121 -6.74 2.69 -9.10
CA ASP A 121 -6.45 3.12 -10.48
C ASP A 121 -6.26 4.64 -10.55
N ALA A 122 -7.02 5.41 -9.75
CA ALA A 122 -6.82 6.84 -9.62
C ALA A 122 -5.41 7.20 -9.13
N TYR A 123 -4.80 6.41 -8.24
CA TYR A 123 -3.43 6.66 -7.79
C TYR A 123 -2.41 6.41 -8.91
N VAL A 124 -2.58 5.31 -9.66
CA VAL A 124 -1.73 5.01 -10.83
C VAL A 124 -1.86 6.11 -11.89
N ASN A 125 -3.07 6.60 -12.17
CA ASN A 125 -3.28 7.68 -13.13
C ASN A 125 -2.74 9.02 -12.63
N PHE A 126 -2.89 9.33 -11.34
CA PHE A 126 -2.33 10.54 -10.73
C PHE A 126 -0.83 10.65 -10.98
N VAL A 127 -0.06 9.57 -10.75
CA VAL A 127 1.40 9.60 -10.97
C VAL A 127 1.81 9.59 -12.44
N LYS A 128 0.90 9.28 -13.37
CA LYS A 128 1.13 9.39 -14.82
C LYS A 128 0.89 10.82 -15.30
N GLU A 129 -0.12 11.50 -14.75
CA GLU A 129 -0.64 12.76 -15.29
C GLU A 129 -0.11 14.01 -14.57
N LYS A 130 0.06 13.96 -13.25
CA LYS A 130 0.47 15.12 -12.44
C LYS A 130 1.94 15.41 -12.54
N SER A 131 2.42 16.53 -12.02
CA SER A 131 3.86 16.84 -12.05
C SER A 131 4.70 15.76 -11.34
N LEU A 132 5.99 15.65 -11.71
CA LEU A 132 6.87 14.66 -11.10
C LEU A 132 6.95 14.84 -9.56
N ILE A 133 6.97 16.08 -9.09
CA ILE A 133 7.00 16.38 -7.65
C ILE A 133 5.71 15.97 -6.94
N GLU A 134 4.53 16.16 -7.56
CA GLU A 134 3.26 15.66 -7.02
C GLU A 134 3.26 14.12 -6.96
N GLY A 135 3.76 13.46 -8.01
CA GLY A 135 3.91 12.01 -8.03
C GLY A 135 4.83 11.49 -6.93
N ILE A 136 6.00 12.11 -6.73
CA ILE A 136 6.93 11.75 -5.65
C ILE A 136 6.30 12.00 -4.27
N THR A 137 5.71 13.19 -4.08
CA THR A 137 5.17 13.57 -2.76
C THR A 137 3.91 12.81 -2.37
N SER A 138 3.19 12.22 -3.34
CA SER A 138 2.07 11.33 -3.05
C SER A 138 2.47 10.04 -2.32
N SER A 139 3.75 9.63 -2.34
CA SER A 139 4.24 8.49 -1.55
C SER A 139 4.47 8.82 -0.07
N LEU A 140 4.40 10.09 0.33
CA LEU A 140 4.75 10.54 1.69
C LEU A 140 3.78 10.06 2.78
N THR A 141 2.70 9.36 2.42
CA THR A 141 1.94 8.56 3.39
C THR A 141 2.81 7.55 4.14
N GLU A 142 3.95 7.17 3.56
CA GLU A 142 4.98 6.33 4.21
C GLU A 142 5.63 6.98 5.44
N LEU A 143 5.58 8.31 5.58
CA LEU A 143 6.00 8.97 6.82
C LEU A 143 5.15 8.56 8.04
N PHE A 144 3.96 8.01 7.78
CA PHE A 144 2.97 7.63 8.80
C PHE A 144 2.82 6.11 8.93
N ALA A 145 3.33 5.33 7.98
CA ALA A 145 3.19 3.88 7.96
C ALA A 145 3.91 3.13 9.11
N PRO A 146 5.10 3.54 9.60
CA PRO A 146 5.86 2.78 10.60
C PRO A 146 5.17 2.59 11.96
N SER A 147 4.41 3.60 12.44
CA SER A 147 3.64 3.47 13.69
C SER A 147 2.58 2.36 13.58
N ILE A 148 2.01 2.20 12.40
CA ILE A 148 0.90 1.28 12.14
C ILE A 148 1.38 -0.12 11.76
N HIS A 149 2.56 -0.28 11.15
CA HIS A 149 3.09 -1.61 10.85
C HIS A 149 3.35 -2.46 12.11
N LYS A 150 3.78 -1.82 13.21
CA LYS A 150 3.95 -2.50 14.50
C LYS A 150 2.61 -2.94 15.10
N GLU A 151 1.59 -2.07 15.07
CA GLU A 151 0.24 -2.40 15.54
C GLU A 151 -0.46 -3.44 14.66
N ARG A 152 -0.18 -3.43 13.34
CA ARG A 152 -0.81 -4.29 12.34
C ARG A 152 -0.54 -5.77 12.56
N ILE A 153 0.74 -6.12 12.61
CA ILE A 153 1.18 -7.52 12.64
C ILE A 153 0.86 -8.12 14.00
N ALA A 154 1.12 -7.38 15.08
CA ALA A 154 0.78 -7.82 16.43
C ALA A 154 -0.73 -8.03 16.59
N GLY A 155 -1.54 -7.01 16.24
CA GLY A 155 -3.00 -7.09 16.42
C GLY A 155 -3.69 -8.12 15.54
N MET A 156 -3.22 -8.36 14.32
CA MET A 156 -3.81 -9.42 13.49
C MET A 156 -3.42 -10.83 13.96
N LEU A 157 -2.13 -11.07 14.29
CA LEU A 157 -1.66 -12.39 14.74
C LEU A 157 -2.19 -12.77 16.13
N GLU A 158 -2.45 -11.79 16.98
CA GLU A 158 -2.98 -12.04 18.33
C GLU A 158 -4.48 -12.38 18.32
N ASN A 159 -5.24 -11.85 17.35
CA ASN A 159 -6.70 -11.92 17.35
C ASN A 159 -7.30 -12.88 16.29
N TYR A 160 -6.52 -13.37 15.32
CA TYR A 160 -6.96 -14.23 14.21
C TYR A 160 -5.98 -15.35 13.90
#